data_AF-X1RPX7-F1
#
_entry.id   AF-X1RPX7-F1
#
_cell.length_a   1.000
_cell.length_b   1.000
_cell.length_c   1.000
_cell.angle_alpha   90.00
_cell.angle_beta   90.00
_cell.angle_gamma   90.00
#
_symmetry.space_group_name_H-M   'P 1'
#
loop_
_entity.id
_entity.type
_entity.pdbx_description
1 polymer ?
#
loop_
_entity_poly.entity_id
_entity_poly.type
_entity_poly.pdbx_seq_one_letter_code
_entity_poly.pdbx_strand_id
1 'polypeptide(L)' 'KGMVRIKGELWVAKSASGRMDTGEEVTVVRQDGLKLIVRKCSPGDLEGTE' A
#
# COMPACT_ATOMS: atom_id res chain seq x y z
N LYS A 1 5.84 4.12 -9.63
CA LYS A 1 4.53 4.76 -9.38
C LYS A 1 3.48 3.78 -9.87
N GLY A 2 2.44 3.53 -9.09
CA GLY A 2 1.38 2.59 -9.42
C GLY A 2 0.03 3.11 -8.93
N MET A 3 -1.00 2.29 -9.06
CA MET A 3 -2.33 2.57 -8.55
C MET A 3 -2.73 1.48 -7.58
N VAL A 4 -3.41 1.86 -6.50
CA VAL A 4 -3.93 0.94 -5.48
C VAL A 4 -5.42 1.19 -5.34
N ARG A 5 -6.18 0.13 -5.07
CA ARG A 5 -7.62 0.24 -4.84
C ARG A 5 -7.89 0.10 -3.36
N ILE A 6 -8.39 1.16 -2.72
CA ILE A 6 -8.74 1.18 -1.30
C ILE A 6 -10.24 1.41 -1.19
N LYS A 7 -10.95 0.45 -0.57
CA LYS A 7 -12.42 0.52 -0.36
C LYS A 7 -13.21 0.86 -1.64
N GLY A 8 -12.73 0.43 -2.81
CA GLY A 8 -13.35 0.70 -4.11
C GLY A 8 -12.84 1.95 -4.83
N GLU A 9 -12.10 2.84 -4.15
CA GLU A 9 -11.50 4.03 -4.75
C GLU A 9 -10.09 3.74 -5.28
N LEU A 10 -9.78 4.29 -6.46
CA LEU A 10 -8.46 4.14 -7.08
C LEU A 10 -7.57 5.33 -6.70
N TRP A 11 -6.45 5.04 -6.04
CA TRP A 11 -5.52 6.03 -5.53
C TRP A 11 -4.15 5.89 -6.19
N VAL A 12 -3.50 7.03 -6.46
CA VAL A 12 -2.11 7.04 -6.93
C VAL A 12 -1.21 6.66 -5.77
N ALA A 13 -0.34 5.67 -5.98
CA ALA A 13 0.57 5.20 -4.94
C ALA A 13 2.03 5.11 -5.40
N LYS A 14 2.92 5.24 -4.42
CA LYS A 14 4.36 5.00 -4.55
C LYS A 14 4.76 3.94 -3.53
N SER A 15 5.48 2.92 -3.99
CA SER A 15 6.07 1.93 -3.10
C SER A 15 7.16 2.59 -2.24
N ALA A 16 7.08 2.36 -0.93
CA ALA A 16 8.12 2.70 0.03
C ALA A 16 9.29 1.72 -0.06
N SER A 17 9.02 0.48 -0.48
CA SER A 17 10.01 -0.58 -0.62
C SER A 17 9.86 -1.24 -1.99
N GLY A 18 10.89 -1.08 -2.83
CA GLY A 18 11.14 -1.87 -4.02
C GLY A 18 9.99 -1.97 -5.04
N ARG A 19 10.06 -3.05 -5.82
CA ARG A 19 9.04 -3.44 -6.80
C ARG A 19 7.86 -4.09 -6.09
N MET A 20 6.66 -3.78 -6.57
CA MET A 20 5.42 -4.43 -6.18
C MET A 20 4.77 -4.96 -7.44
N ASP A 21 4.25 -6.17 -7.37
CA ASP A 21 3.53 -6.77 -8.48
C ASP A 21 2.03 -6.48 -8.38
N THR A 22 1.34 -6.57 -9.52
CA THR A 22 -0.10 -6.33 -9.58
C THR A 22 -0.85 -7.44 -8.84
N GLY A 23 -1.79 -7.08 -7.97
CA GLY A 23 -2.59 -8.03 -7.20
C GLY A 23 -2.03 -8.32 -5.80
N GLU A 24 -0.88 -7.76 -5.45
CA GLU A 24 -0.35 -7.87 -4.09
C GLU A 24 -1.10 -6.97 -3.10
N GLU A 25 -1.34 -7.47 -1.88
CA GLU A 25 -1.82 -6.66 -0.78
C GLU A 25 -0.75 -5.69 -0.29
N VAL A 26 -1.18 -4.48 0.04
CA VAL A 26 -0.30 -3.39 0.44
C VAL A 26 -0.80 -2.69 1.69
N THR A 27 0.13 -2.33 2.57
CA THR A 27 -0.14 -1.53 3.76
C THR A 27 0.18 -0.07 3.46
N VAL A 28 -0.76 0.82 3.74
CA VAL A 28 -0.52 2.27 3.64
C VAL A 28 0.36 2.69 4.82
N VAL A 29 1.56 3.17 4.52
CA VAL A 29 2.50 3.64 5.54
C VAL A 29 2.23 5.11 5.88
N ARG A 30 1.97 5.93 4.86
CA ARG A 30 1.63 7.35 5.02
C ARG A 30 0.96 7.91 3.76
N GLN A 31 0.38 9.09 3.89
CA GLN A 31 -0.13 9.87 2.78
C GLN A 31 0.80 11.07 2.49
N ASP A 32 1.00 11.35 1.21
CA ASP A 32 1.82 12.45 0.68
C ASP A 32 0.97 13.24 -0.33
N GLY A 33 0.20 14.20 0.20
CA GLY A 33 -0.80 14.94 -0.58
C GLY A 33 -1.89 14.00 -1.14
N LEU A 34 -2.02 13.95 -2.47
CA LEU A 34 -2.95 13.05 -3.18
C LEU A 34 -2.33 11.68 -3.53
N LYS A 35 -1.15 11.37 -2.99
CA LYS A 35 -0.46 10.10 -3.24
C LYS A 35 -0.34 9.31 -1.96
N LEU A 36 -0.54 8.00 -2.06
CA LEU A 36 -0.32 7.09 -0.95
C LEU A 36 1.10 6.52 -1.03
N ILE A 37 1.77 6.46 0.11
CA ILE A 37 3.03 5.75 0.26
C ILE A 37 2.71 4.40 0.87
N VAL A 38 2.94 3.34 0.10
CA VAL A 38 2.52 1.98 0.44
C VAL A 38 3.72 1.05 0.52
N ARG A 39 3.67 0.04 1.39
CA ARG A 39 4.66 -1.04 1.43
C ARG A 39 3.98 -2.38 1.22
N LYS A 40 4.77 -3.39 0.86
CA LYS A 40 4.27 -4.74 0.68
C LYS A 40 3.76 -5.22 2.03
N CYS A 41 2.55 -5.77 2.06
CA CYS A 41 2.02 -6.36 3.28
C CYS A 41 2.95 -7.52 3.66
N SER A 42 3.63 -7.41 4.79
CA SER A 42 4.45 -8.50 5.33
C SER A 42 3.57 -9.30 6.28
N PRO A 43 3.81 -10.62 6.45
CA PRO A 43 3.03 -11.43 7.37
C PRO A 43 3.03 -10.90 8.81
N GLY A 44 4.07 -10.15 9.21
CA GLY A 44 4.12 -9.47 10.51
C GLY A 44 3.25 -8.19 10.62
N ASP A 45 2.69 -7.69 9.52
CA ASP A 45 1.70 -6.60 9.56
C ASP A 45 0.30 -7.08 9.99
N LEU A 46 0.03 -8.40 9.93
CA LEU A 46 -1.24 -8.99 10.40
C LEU A 46 -1.29 -9.23 11.92
N GLU A 47 -0.15 -9.21 12.63
CA GLU A 47 -0.09 -9.44 14.08
C GLU A 47 -0.35 -8.17 14.92
N GLY A 48 -1.18 -7.26 14.40
CA GLY A 48 -1.49 -5.99 15.03
C GLY A 48 -2.99 -5.77 15.18
N THR A 49 -3.74 -6.77 15.66
CA THR A 49 -5.12 -6.57 16.14
C THR A 49 -5.48 -7.63 17.18
N GLU A 50 -4.92 -7.49 18.38
CA GLU A 50 -5.48 -8.05 19.63
C GLU A 50 -5.61 -6.94 20.66
#